data_AF-A0A292RBD8-F1
#
_entry.id   AF-A0A292RBD8-F1
#
_cell.length_a   1.000
_cell.length_b   1.000
_cell.length_c   1.000
_cell.angle_alpha   90.00
_cell.angle_beta   90.00
_cell.angle_gamma   90.00
#
_symmetry.space_group_name_H-M   'P 1'
#
loop_
_entity.id
_entity.type
_entity.pdbx_description
1 polymer ?
#
loop_
_entity_poly.entity_id
_entity_poly.type
_entity_poly.pdbx_seq_one_letter_code
_entity_poly.pdbx_strand_id
1 'polypeptide(L)'
;MQNQINSNNISSSAVTPQMNYTDIVSQLEQAIATDTLRLQTMLQQGVITKQQGQYLMAQLAKRANEINMCKNSVPFPNQAQTQQPQTQNQMSPLETFTEQNPEFFNVGGRNAVLDYIKNYNLDKDEISQVAKIVEQLENSAINSYLKKSAHEKSLNDENSAAKSKLNAYAQNSTGNSNMNRIFTREDIGKMTSEEFTKNEKLIMDQVKQGLIK
;
A
#
# COMPACT_ATOMS: atom_id res chain seq x y z
N MET A 1 26.91 63.48 -57.14
CA MET A 1 26.67 62.13 -57.68
C MET A 1 27.47 61.14 -56.83
N GLN A 2 26.81 60.06 -56.36
CA GLN A 2 27.29 58.85 -55.65
C GLN A 2 28.29 59.05 -54.48
N ASN A 3 28.00 58.82 -53.19
CA ASN A 3 27.33 57.72 -52.46
C ASN A 3 28.11 56.39 -52.44
N GLN A 4 28.84 56.12 -51.35
CA GLN A 4 28.98 54.76 -50.80
C GLN A 4 29.35 54.78 -49.31
N ILE A 5 28.76 53.82 -48.62
CA ILE A 5 28.43 53.79 -47.19
C ILE A 5 29.63 53.32 -46.36
N ASN A 6 29.85 54.02 -45.24
CA ASN A 6 30.85 53.69 -44.23
C ASN A 6 30.31 52.55 -43.34
N SER A 7 30.78 51.32 -43.54
CA SER A 7 30.46 50.18 -42.69
C SER A 7 31.32 50.20 -41.42
N ASN A 8 30.91 50.99 -40.42
CA ASN A 8 31.32 50.76 -39.04
C ASN A 8 30.68 49.44 -38.58
N ASN A 9 31.42 48.34 -38.70
CA ASN A 9 31.06 47.09 -38.05
C ASN A 9 31.39 47.23 -36.55
N ILE A 10 30.40 47.74 -35.83
CA ILE A 10 30.33 47.70 -34.37
C ILE A 10 30.33 46.21 -34.01
N SER A 11 31.46 45.68 -33.56
CA SER A 11 31.48 44.45 -32.78
C SER A 11 30.83 44.73 -31.43
N SER A 12 29.49 44.83 -31.43
CA SER A 12 28.69 44.64 -30.24
C SER A 12 28.80 43.17 -29.90
N SER A 13 29.76 42.83 -29.04
CA SER A 13 29.69 41.63 -28.24
C SER A 13 28.27 41.55 -27.72
N ALA A 14 27.54 40.52 -28.15
CA ALA A 14 26.25 40.20 -27.57
C ALA A 14 26.51 39.89 -26.10
N VAL A 15 26.31 40.89 -25.23
CA VAL A 15 26.09 40.66 -23.81
C VAL A 15 24.74 39.96 -23.77
N THR A 16 24.75 38.64 -23.82
CA THR A 16 23.66 37.86 -23.25
C THR A 16 23.67 38.18 -21.76
N PRO A 17 22.65 38.86 -21.20
CA PRO A 17 22.52 38.90 -19.76
C PRO A 17 22.27 37.46 -19.35
N GLN A 18 23.26 36.85 -18.71
CA GLN A 18 23.03 35.61 -17.98
C GLN A 18 22.11 36.00 -16.82
N MET A 19 20.80 35.99 -17.07
CA MET A 19 19.80 36.24 -16.04
C MET A 19 20.05 35.23 -14.93
N ASN A 20 20.43 35.73 -13.76
CA ASN A 20 20.62 34.88 -12.59
C ASN A 20 19.23 34.49 -12.07
N TYR A 21 18.68 33.41 -12.61
CA TYR A 21 17.36 32.90 -12.24
C TYR A 21 17.23 32.66 -10.73
N THR A 22 18.34 32.39 -10.04
CA THR A 22 18.39 32.27 -8.58
C THR A 22 18.04 33.57 -7.87
N ASP A 23 18.60 34.69 -8.32
CA ASP A 23 18.32 36.01 -7.73
C ASP A 23 16.85 36.42 -7.94
N ILE A 24 16.28 36.08 -9.10
CA ILE A 24 14.89 36.36 -9.42
C ILE A 24 13.96 35.53 -8.54
N VAL A 25 14.23 34.24 -8.39
CA VAL A 25 13.42 33.35 -7.54
C VAL A 25 13.50 33.78 -6.08
N SER A 26 14.68 34.10 -5.55
CA SER A 26 14.84 34.59 -4.18
C SER A 26 14.13 35.93 -3.95
N GLN A 27 14.14 36.83 -4.94
CA GLN A 27 13.40 38.09 -4.87
C GLN A 27 11.88 37.86 -4.84
N LEU A 28 11.38 36.90 -5.63
CA LEU A 28 9.96 36.54 -5.63
C LEU A 28 9.53 35.93 -4.28
N GLU A 29 10.36 35.12 -3.64
CA GLU A 29 10.07 34.57 -2.31
C GLU A 29 9.99 35.66 -1.23
N GLN A 30 10.93 36.62 -1.25
CA GLN A 30 10.89 37.76 -0.33
C GLN A 30 9.66 38.64 -0.55
N ALA A 31 9.23 38.82 -1.79
CA ALA A 31 8.02 39.56 -2.12
C ALA A 31 6.76 38.87 -1.55
N ILE A 32 6.64 37.54 -1.68
CA ILE A 32 5.52 36.78 -1.10
C ILE A 32 5.50 36.89 0.43
N ALA A 33 6.66 36.83 1.09
CA ALA A 33 6.76 36.99 2.54
C ALA A 33 6.32 38.40 2.99
N THR A 34 6.74 39.43 2.26
CA THR A 34 6.37 40.83 2.52
C THR A 34 4.86 41.05 2.32
N ASP A 35 4.29 40.54 1.23
CA ASP A 35 2.87 40.66 0.94
C ASP A 35 2.00 39.92 1.96
N THR A 36 2.46 38.77 2.45
CA THR A 36 1.79 38.01 3.52
C THR A 36 1.70 38.84 4.80
N LEU A 37 2.82 39.46 5.22
CA LEU A 37 2.85 40.33 6.40
C LEU A 37 1.93 41.56 6.24
N ARG A 38 1.91 42.14 5.03
CA ARG A 38 1.04 43.27 4.71
C ARG A 38 -0.44 42.88 4.80
N LEU A 39 -0.83 41.72 4.25
CA LEU A 39 -2.20 41.21 4.35
C LEU A 39 -2.61 40.94 5.79
N GLN A 40 -1.72 40.35 6.60
CA GLN A 40 -1.98 40.14 8.03
C GLN A 40 -2.18 41.47 8.77
N THR A 41 -1.40 42.50 8.41
CA THR A 41 -1.54 43.84 9.00
C THR A 41 -2.87 44.49 8.59
N MET A 42 -3.26 44.38 7.31
CA MET A 42 -4.54 44.90 6.82
C MET A 42 -5.75 44.20 7.46
N LEU A 43 -5.64 42.90 7.74
CA LEU A 43 -6.63 42.13 8.49
C LEU A 43 -6.74 42.60 9.95
N GLN A 44 -5.61 42.79 10.62
CA GLN A 44 -5.58 43.26 12.02
C GLN A 44 -6.09 44.69 12.18
N GLN A 45 -5.81 45.56 11.20
CA GLN A 45 -6.28 46.94 11.18
C GLN A 45 -7.74 47.08 10.70
N GLY A 46 -8.39 45.98 10.30
CA GLY A 46 -9.77 46.00 9.80
C GLY A 46 -9.95 46.69 8.45
N VAL A 47 -8.86 46.95 7.72
CA VAL A 47 -8.86 47.58 6.39
C VAL A 47 -9.49 46.65 5.34
N ILE A 48 -9.39 45.34 5.55
CA ILE A 48 -10.03 44.30 4.73
C ILE A 48 -10.80 43.32 5.61
N THR A 49 -11.86 42.72 5.05
CA THR A 49 -12.66 41.72 5.76
C THR A 49 -11.92 40.38 5.86
N LYS A 50 -12.34 39.52 6.79
CA LYS A 50 -11.81 38.14 6.91
C LYS A 50 -11.91 37.37 5.59
N GLN A 51 -13.03 37.49 4.87
CA GLN A 51 -13.24 36.83 3.58
C GLN A 51 -12.31 37.38 2.49
N GLN A 52 -12.10 38.71 2.44
CA GLN A 52 -11.15 39.33 1.52
C GLN A 52 -9.72 38.91 1.83
N GLY A 53 -9.33 38.86 3.11
CA GLY A 53 -8.01 38.41 3.51
C GLY A 53 -7.76 36.93 3.19
N GLN A 54 -8.74 36.06 3.40
CA GLN A 54 -8.65 34.64 3.00
C GLN A 54 -8.47 34.49 1.49
N TYR A 55 -9.23 35.23 0.68
CA TYR A 55 -9.10 35.20 -0.78
C TYR A 55 -7.73 35.69 -1.27
N LEU A 56 -7.20 36.75 -0.67
CA LEU A 56 -5.88 37.28 -1.01
C LEU A 56 -4.75 36.35 -0.53
N MET A 57 -4.90 35.74 0.64
CA MET A 57 -3.94 34.76 1.16
C MET A 57 -3.89 33.51 0.27
N ALA A 58 -5.04 33.04 -0.23
CA ALA A 58 -5.11 31.94 -1.19
C ALA A 58 -4.39 32.26 -2.51
N GLN A 59 -4.48 33.51 -2.99
CA GLN A 59 -3.73 33.95 -4.18
C GLN A 59 -2.22 33.97 -3.94
N LEU A 60 -1.76 34.43 -2.76
CA LEU A 60 -0.33 34.38 -2.41
C LEU A 60 0.18 32.94 -2.30
N ALA A 61 -0.61 32.04 -1.70
CA ALA A 61 -0.27 30.62 -1.63
C ALA A 61 -0.16 29.98 -3.02
N LYS A 62 -1.10 30.29 -3.92
CA LYS A 62 -1.03 29.85 -5.33
C LYS A 62 0.26 30.34 -6.00
N ARG A 63 0.61 31.61 -5.82
CA ARG A 63 1.82 32.20 -6.41
C ARG A 63 3.12 31.63 -5.81
N ALA A 64 3.13 31.31 -4.52
CA ALA A 64 4.25 30.62 -3.87
C ALA A 64 4.46 29.22 -4.48
N ASN A 65 3.37 28.48 -4.73
CA ASN A 65 3.44 27.18 -5.40
C ASN A 65 3.99 27.30 -6.82
N GLU A 66 3.56 28.31 -7.59
CA GLU A 66 4.10 28.58 -8.93
C GLU A 66 5.62 28.86 -8.89
N ILE A 67 6.10 29.61 -7.90
CA ILE A 67 7.54 29.86 -7.70
C ILE A 67 8.29 28.55 -7.36
N ASN A 68 7.72 27.70 -6.50
CA ASN A 68 8.31 26.41 -6.17
C ASN A 68 8.35 25.45 -7.37
N MET A 69 7.35 25.50 -8.26
CA MET A 69 7.38 24.74 -9.51
C MET A 69 8.50 25.24 -10.46
N CYS A 70 8.75 26.55 -10.50
CA CYS A 70 9.89 27.12 -11.22
C CYS A 70 11.24 26.75 -10.61
N LYS A 71 11.34 26.55 -9.29
CA LYS A 71 12.56 26.04 -8.65
C LYS A 71 12.91 24.62 -9.08
N ASN A 72 11.90 23.75 -9.18
CA ASN A 72 12.09 22.33 -9.47
C ASN A 72 12.42 22.03 -10.94
N SER A 73 12.30 23.02 -11.84
CA SER A 73 12.67 22.89 -13.26
C SER A 73 14.09 23.38 -13.58
N VAL A 74 14.82 23.94 -12.60
CA VAL A 74 16.24 24.33 -12.75
C VAL A 74 17.11 23.35 -11.98
N PRO A 75 18.03 22.59 -12.62
CA PRO A 75 18.91 21.69 -11.91
C PRO A 75 19.95 22.50 -11.13
N PHE A 76 19.74 22.67 -9.82
CA PHE A 76 20.74 23.21 -8.90
C PHE A 76 21.42 22.09 -8.10
N PRO A 77 22.78 22.07 -8.04
CA PRO A 77 23.50 21.27 -7.07
C PRO A 77 23.39 21.91 -5.67
N ASN A 78 23.09 21.05 -4.68
CA ASN A 78 23.15 21.25 -3.23
C ASN A 78 23.46 22.67 -2.72
N GLN A 79 22.47 23.33 -2.09
CA GLN A 79 22.75 24.36 -1.10
C GLN A 79 21.83 24.28 0.12
N ALA A 80 22.44 24.63 1.26
CA ALA A 80 22.03 24.41 2.62
C ALA A 80 20.70 25.07 3.03
N GLN A 81 20.01 24.39 3.94
CA GLN A 81 18.83 24.89 4.64
C GLN A 81 19.17 26.16 5.44
N THR A 82 18.68 27.32 4.99
CA THR A 82 18.56 28.50 5.84
C THR A 82 17.20 28.49 6.53
N GLN A 83 17.25 28.34 7.86
CA GLN A 83 16.11 28.40 8.77
C GLN A 83 15.45 29.79 8.70
N GLN A 84 14.12 29.84 8.54
CA GLN A 84 13.34 31.07 8.66
C GLN A 84 12.82 31.26 10.10
N PRO A 85 12.75 32.51 10.61
CA PRO A 85 12.19 32.82 11.92
C PRO A 85 10.65 32.71 11.94
N GLN A 86 10.12 32.08 12.99
CA GLN A 86 8.70 31.85 13.24
C GLN A 86 7.98 33.11 13.72
N THR A 87 6.79 33.39 13.16
CA THR A 87 5.79 34.28 13.77
C THR A 87 4.40 33.62 13.76
N GLN A 88 3.91 33.35 14.97
CA GLN A 88 2.55 32.99 15.41
C GLN A 88 1.91 31.68 14.89
N ASN A 89 1.94 30.68 15.78
CA ASN A 89 1.34 29.35 15.79
C ASN A 89 -0.08 29.24 15.18
N GLN A 90 -0.17 28.99 13.87
CA GLN A 90 -1.26 28.17 13.33
C GLN A 90 -0.67 26.80 13.02
N MET A 91 -1.13 25.80 13.75
CA MET A 91 -0.71 24.41 13.61
C MET A 91 -0.98 23.94 12.17
N SER A 92 -0.01 23.27 11.55
CA SER A 92 -0.16 22.68 10.22
C SER A 92 -1.37 21.72 10.19
N PRO A 93 -2.08 21.58 9.05
CA PRO A 93 -3.13 20.56 8.91
C PRO A 93 -2.65 19.15 9.29
N LEU A 94 -1.37 18.84 9.00
CA LEU A 94 -0.75 17.57 9.38
C LEU A 94 -0.52 17.48 10.89
N GLU A 95 -0.01 18.54 11.51
CA GLU A 95 0.17 18.60 12.96
C GLU A 95 -1.19 18.49 13.69
N THR A 96 -2.22 19.15 13.18
CA THR A 96 -3.60 19.09 13.69
C THR A 96 -4.15 17.67 13.60
N PHE A 97 -3.91 16.97 12.47
CA PHE A 97 -4.32 15.59 12.32
C PHE A 97 -3.59 14.66 13.28
N THR A 98 -2.27 14.84 13.44
CA THR A 98 -1.46 14.03 14.36
C THR A 98 -1.83 14.27 15.83
N GLU A 99 -2.23 15.50 16.19
CA GLU A 99 -2.71 15.79 17.55
C GLU A 99 -4.07 15.12 17.82
N GLN A 100 -4.96 15.11 16.82
CA GLN A 100 -6.25 14.42 16.92
C GLN A 100 -6.12 12.89 16.89
N ASN A 101 -5.06 12.37 16.28
CA ASN A 101 -4.83 10.94 16.08
C ASN A 101 -3.36 10.57 16.39
N PRO A 102 -2.93 10.66 17.66
CA PRO A 102 -1.51 10.55 18.04
C PRO A 102 -0.89 9.21 17.67
N GLU A 103 -1.67 8.13 17.73
CA GLU A 103 -1.20 6.78 17.45
C GLU A 103 -1.29 6.42 15.96
N PHE A 104 -1.96 7.23 15.13
CA PHE A 104 -2.27 6.82 13.75
C PHE A 104 -1.02 6.54 12.93
N PHE A 105 -0.01 7.42 12.97
CA PHE A 105 1.25 7.23 12.24
C PHE A 105 2.33 6.54 13.08
N ASN A 106 2.07 6.28 14.37
CA ASN A 106 3.02 5.64 15.28
C ASN A 106 2.94 4.10 15.27
N VAL A 107 2.13 3.52 14.36
CA VAL A 107 1.91 2.07 14.28
C VAL A 107 2.46 1.50 12.97
N GLY A 108 3.26 0.44 13.10
CA GLY A 108 3.73 -0.35 11.96
C GLY A 108 4.42 0.49 10.88
N GLY A 109 4.02 0.26 9.62
CA GLY A 109 4.59 0.94 8.46
C GLY A 109 4.09 2.37 8.22
N ARG A 110 3.16 2.88 9.05
CA ARG A 110 2.51 4.19 8.80
C ARG A 110 3.45 5.37 9.02
N ASN A 111 4.52 5.20 9.80
CA ASN A 111 5.56 6.22 9.95
C ASN A 111 6.21 6.56 8.59
N ALA A 112 6.42 5.58 7.71
CA ALA A 112 6.94 5.83 6.36
C ALA A 112 5.98 6.67 5.51
N VAL A 113 4.66 6.53 5.73
CA VAL A 113 3.65 7.38 5.08
C VAL A 113 3.77 8.81 5.59
N LEU A 114 3.91 8.99 6.91
CA LEU A 114 4.14 10.31 7.52
C LEU A 114 5.41 10.97 6.96
N ASP A 115 6.51 10.22 6.89
CA ASP A 115 7.79 10.68 6.34
C ASP A 115 7.70 11.10 4.87
N TYR A 116 6.87 10.41 4.09
CA TYR A 116 6.62 10.76 2.70
C TYR A 116 5.76 12.03 2.60
N ILE A 117 4.64 12.09 3.32
CA ILE A 117 3.66 13.17 3.14
C ILE A 117 4.05 14.49 3.82
N LYS A 118 4.94 14.49 4.82
CA LYS A 118 5.29 15.69 5.61
C LYS A 118 5.89 16.85 4.81
N ASN A 119 6.46 16.57 3.64
CA ASN A 119 7.04 17.60 2.77
C ASN A 119 6.05 18.13 1.72
N TYR A 120 4.85 17.58 1.66
CA TYR A 120 3.79 18.02 0.75
C TYR A 120 2.82 18.96 1.48
N ASN A 121 2.36 19.98 0.78
CA ASN A 121 1.39 20.95 1.30
C ASN A 121 -0.04 20.42 1.15
N LEU A 122 -0.31 19.28 1.79
CA LEU A 122 -1.62 18.62 1.77
C LEU A 122 -2.62 19.36 2.65
N ASP A 123 -3.87 19.42 2.21
CA ASP A 123 -4.96 19.90 3.05
C ASP A 123 -5.51 18.82 4.00
N LYS A 124 -6.44 19.23 4.87
CA LYS A 124 -7.03 18.34 5.88
C LYS A 124 -7.78 17.16 5.27
N ASP A 125 -8.44 17.36 4.14
CA ASP A 125 -9.25 16.33 3.49
C ASP A 125 -8.33 15.32 2.79
N GLU A 126 -7.25 15.78 2.18
CA GLU A 126 -6.21 14.94 1.60
C GLU A 126 -5.51 14.08 2.65
N ILE A 127 -5.12 14.65 3.79
CA ILE A 127 -4.52 13.90 4.91
C ILE A 127 -5.50 12.85 5.44
N SER A 128 -6.78 13.23 5.60
CA SER A 128 -7.83 12.30 6.02
C SER A 128 -8.06 11.18 5.00
N GLN A 129 -7.93 11.48 3.71
CA GLN A 129 -8.07 10.48 2.65
C GLN A 129 -6.89 9.51 2.62
N VAL A 130 -5.65 10.01 2.78
CA VAL A 130 -4.46 9.16 2.95
C VAL A 130 -4.65 8.22 4.14
N ALA A 131 -5.12 8.74 5.26
CA ALA A 131 -5.38 7.94 6.46
C ALA A 131 -6.39 6.82 6.21
N LYS A 132 -7.52 7.13 5.54
CA LYS A 132 -8.54 6.14 5.16
C LYS A 132 -7.98 5.05 4.24
N ILE A 133 -7.19 5.42 3.23
CA ILE A 133 -6.60 4.45 2.30
C ILE A 133 -5.68 3.47 3.04
N VAL A 134 -4.83 3.98 3.93
CA VAL A 134 -3.93 3.17 4.75
C VAL A 134 -4.74 2.19 5.62
N GLU A 135 -5.75 2.67 6.34
CA GLU A 135 -6.62 1.81 7.15
C GLU A 135 -7.35 0.75 6.32
N GLN A 136 -7.88 1.12 5.17
CA GLN A 136 -8.58 0.19 4.28
C GLN A 136 -7.64 -0.90 3.76
N LEU A 137 -6.42 -0.55 3.38
CA LEU A 137 -5.42 -1.50 2.92
C LEU A 137 -5.04 -2.49 4.03
N GLU A 138 -4.77 -1.99 5.23
CA GLU A 138 -4.41 -2.81 6.39
C GLU A 138 -5.56 -3.74 6.80
N ASN A 139 -6.77 -3.20 6.92
CA ASN A 139 -7.96 -4.00 7.24
C ASN A 139 -8.23 -5.06 6.17
N SER A 140 -8.05 -4.74 4.89
CA SER A 140 -8.19 -5.69 3.79
C SER A 140 -7.16 -6.82 3.88
N ALA A 141 -5.90 -6.48 4.17
CA ALA A 141 -4.82 -7.44 4.34
C ALA A 141 -5.07 -8.38 5.54
N ILE A 142 -5.45 -7.82 6.69
CA ILE A 142 -5.79 -8.58 7.91
C ILE A 142 -6.97 -9.52 7.64
N ASN A 143 -8.05 -9.02 7.04
CA ASN A 143 -9.22 -9.83 6.72
C ASN A 143 -8.86 -10.99 5.76
N SER A 144 -8.04 -10.73 4.76
CA SER A 144 -7.59 -11.75 3.81
C SER A 144 -6.77 -12.83 4.51
N TYR A 145 -5.86 -12.43 5.41
CA TYR A 145 -5.07 -13.36 6.22
C TYR A 145 -5.94 -14.22 7.14
N LEU A 146 -6.89 -13.60 7.87
CA LEU A 146 -7.79 -14.31 8.77
C LEU A 146 -8.65 -15.34 8.02
N LYS A 147 -9.20 -14.96 6.85
CA LYS A 147 -9.95 -15.89 5.99
C LYS A 147 -9.10 -17.07 5.55
N LYS A 148 -7.87 -16.82 5.12
CA LYS A 148 -6.94 -17.89 4.72
C LYS A 148 -6.60 -18.83 5.89
N SER A 149 -6.28 -18.27 7.05
CA SER A 149 -5.99 -19.03 8.26
C SER A 149 -7.18 -19.90 8.70
N ALA A 150 -8.39 -19.34 8.69
CA ALA A 150 -9.61 -20.08 9.03
C ALA A 150 -9.88 -21.23 8.04
N HIS A 151 -9.68 -20.98 6.74
CA HIS A 151 -9.84 -22.01 5.72
C HIS A 151 -8.83 -23.16 5.89
N GLU A 152 -7.56 -22.83 6.12
CA GLU A 152 -6.51 -23.83 6.37
C GLU A 152 -6.79 -24.68 7.62
N LYS A 153 -7.27 -24.04 8.70
CA LYS A 153 -7.72 -24.75 9.89
C LYS A 153 -8.86 -25.74 9.57
N SER A 154 -9.87 -25.32 8.80
CA SER A 154 -10.97 -26.20 8.38
C SER A 154 -10.46 -27.42 7.63
N LEU A 155 -9.59 -27.22 6.64
CA LEU A 155 -9.00 -28.32 5.87
C LEU A 155 -8.21 -29.29 6.76
N ASN A 156 -7.47 -28.78 7.74
CA ASN A 156 -6.71 -29.63 8.65
C ASN A 156 -7.62 -30.42 9.61
N ASP A 157 -8.68 -29.78 10.12
CA ASP A 157 -9.69 -30.43 10.97
C ASP A 157 -10.44 -31.52 10.19
N GLU A 158 -10.85 -31.23 8.95
CA GLU A 158 -11.47 -32.19 8.04
C GLU A 158 -10.55 -33.37 7.71
N ASN A 159 -9.27 -33.10 7.43
CA ASN A 159 -8.26 -34.13 7.18
C ASN A 159 -8.03 -35.00 8.43
N SER A 160 -7.97 -34.40 9.61
CA SER A 160 -7.85 -35.11 10.88
C SER A 160 -9.07 -36.02 11.12
N ALA A 161 -10.28 -35.49 10.89
CA ALA A 161 -11.51 -36.25 10.99
C ALA A 161 -11.56 -37.41 9.97
N ALA A 162 -11.13 -37.18 8.72
CA ALA A 162 -11.05 -38.21 7.69
C ALA A 162 -10.06 -39.31 8.06
N LYS A 163 -8.86 -38.95 8.54
CA LYS A 163 -7.87 -39.92 9.05
C LYS A 163 -8.41 -40.73 10.21
N SER A 164 -9.09 -40.09 11.16
CA SER A 164 -9.73 -40.76 12.29
C SER A 164 -10.80 -41.77 11.81
N LYS A 165 -11.65 -41.38 10.85
CA LYS A 165 -12.64 -42.28 10.24
C LYS A 165 -11.98 -43.45 9.51
N LEU A 166 -10.92 -43.21 8.73
CA LEU A 166 -10.18 -44.27 8.05
C LEU A 166 -9.55 -45.25 9.03
N ASN A 167 -8.92 -44.75 10.10
CA ASN A 167 -8.37 -45.59 11.16
C ASN A 167 -9.46 -46.38 11.87
N ALA A 168 -10.61 -45.76 12.16
CA ALA A 168 -11.76 -46.45 12.74
C ALA A 168 -12.29 -47.54 11.80
N TYR A 169 -12.41 -47.29 10.50
CA TYR A 169 -12.81 -48.32 9.54
C TYR A 169 -11.78 -49.44 9.43
N ALA A 170 -10.47 -49.13 9.44
CA ALA A 170 -9.42 -50.14 9.43
C ALA A 170 -9.45 -51.00 10.70
N GLN A 171 -9.63 -50.40 11.87
CA GLN A 171 -9.74 -51.13 13.15
C GLN A 171 -11.04 -51.95 13.25
N ASN A 172 -12.15 -51.45 12.71
CA ASN A 172 -13.41 -52.19 12.64
C ASN A 172 -13.44 -53.22 11.48
N SER A 173 -12.47 -53.19 10.56
CA SER A 173 -12.34 -54.20 9.50
C SER A 173 -11.75 -55.52 10.00
N THR A 174 -11.14 -55.52 11.18
CA THR A 174 -10.80 -56.76 11.92
C THR A 174 -12.07 -57.39 12.48
N GLY A 175 -12.79 -58.13 11.63
CA GLY A 175 -13.90 -58.93 12.15
C GLY A 175 -14.81 -59.65 11.16
N ASN A 176 -14.73 -59.46 9.83
CA ASN A 176 -15.51 -60.32 8.93
C ASN A 176 -15.15 -60.33 7.43
N SER A 177 -13.93 -60.00 7.04
CA SER A 177 -13.53 -60.07 5.61
C SER A 177 -13.57 -61.48 5.03
N ASN A 178 -13.68 -62.52 5.87
CA ASN A 178 -13.84 -63.89 5.41
C ASN A 178 -15.30 -64.28 5.15
N MET A 179 -16.34 -63.66 5.73
CA MET A 179 -17.72 -64.17 5.52
C MET A 179 -18.34 -63.82 4.17
N ASN A 180 -17.74 -62.89 3.39
CA ASN A 180 -18.32 -62.45 2.11
C ASN A 180 -17.37 -62.57 0.91
N ARG A 181 -16.19 -63.19 1.07
CA ARG A 181 -15.24 -63.39 -0.02
C ARG A 181 -15.67 -64.60 -0.84
N ILE A 182 -16.06 -64.39 -2.09
CA ILE A 182 -16.26 -65.48 -3.06
C ILE A 182 -14.89 -65.92 -3.57
N PHE A 183 -14.60 -67.22 -3.49
CA PHE A 183 -13.38 -67.82 -4.00
C PHE A 183 -13.53 -68.21 -5.47
N THR A 184 -12.53 -67.91 -6.29
CA THR A 184 -12.45 -68.42 -7.67
C THR A 184 -11.66 -69.73 -7.72
N ARG A 185 -11.77 -70.49 -8.83
CA ARG A 185 -10.96 -71.69 -9.03
C ARG A 185 -9.47 -71.39 -9.03
N GLU A 186 -9.11 -70.26 -9.63
CA GLU A 186 -7.73 -69.76 -9.70
C GLU A 186 -7.22 -69.37 -8.31
N ASP A 187 -8.06 -68.79 -7.45
CA ASP A 187 -7.69 -68.49 -6.07
C ASP A 187 -7.40 -69.77 -5.29
N ILE A 188 -8.29 -70.77 -5.38
CA ILE A 188 -8.14 -72.06 -4.70
C ILE A 188 -6.87 -72.77 -5.19
N GLY A 189 -6.60 -72.75 -6.49
CA GLY A 189 -5.41 -73.37 -7.08
C GLY A 189 -4.08 -72.70 -6.69
N LYS A 190 -4.13 -71.45 -6.21
CA LYS A 190 -2.96 -70.70 -5.73
C LYS A 190 -2.81 -70.72 -4.20
N MET A 191 -3.80 -71.23 -3.46
CA MET A 191 -3.71 -71.34 -2.00
C MET A 191 -2.74 -72.43 -1.58
N THR A 192 -2.00 -72.14 -0.52
CA THR A 192 -1.26 -73.18 0.21
C THR A 192 -2.24 -74.13 0.92
N SER A 193 -1.78 -75.33 1.27
CA SER A 193 -2.61 -76.31 1.99
C SER A 193 -3.17 -75.75 3.31
N GLU A 194 -2.38 -74.97 4.04
CA GLU A 194 -2.81 -74.34 5.30
C GLU A 194 -3.87 -73.26 5.08
N GLU A 195 -3.76 -72.48 4.01
CA GLU A 195 -4.75 -71.47 3.63
C GLU A 195 -6.05 -72.09 3.16
N PHE A 196 -5.97 -73.21 2.43
CA PHE A 196 -7.15 -73.98 2.02
C PHE A 196 -7.89 -74.52 3.24
N THR A 197 -7.21 -75.19 4.18
CA THR A 197 -7.85 -75.73 5.39
C THR A 197 -8.52 -74.65 6.24
N LYS A 198 -7.93 -73.45 6.35
CA LYS A 198 -8.54 -72.33 7.08
C LYS A 198 -9.84 -71.82 6.44
N ASN A 199 -9.97 -71.94 5.12
CA ASN A 199 -11.11 -71.42 4.35
C ASN A 199 -12.04 -72.53 3.80
N GLU A 200 -11.72 -73.80 4.06
CA GLU A 200 -12.34 -74.98 3.44
C GLU A 200 -13.86 -74.97 3.57
N LYS A 201 -14.38 -74.72 4.77
CA LYS A 201 -15.82 -74.68 5.03
C LYS A 201 -16.54 -73.68 4.11
N LEU A 202 -15.97 -72.49 3.93
CA LEU A 202 -16.56 -71.44 3.11
C LEU A 202 -16.43 -71.74 1.61
N ILE A 203 -15.28 -72.27 1.18
CA ILE A 203 -15.06 -72.72 -0.19
C ILE A 203 -16.09 -73.79 -0.57
N MET A 204 -16.26 -74.80 0.29
CA MET A 204 -17.22 -75.89 0.06
C MET A 204 -18.67 -75.42 0.04
N ASP A 205 -19.04 -74.47 0.93
CA ASP A 205 -20.39 -73.88 0.93
C ASP A 205 -20.64 -73.09 -0.38
N GLN A 206 -19.64 -72.40 -0.94
CA GLN A 206 -19.76 -71.70 -2.22
C GLN A 206 -19.79 -72.62 -3.44
N VAL A 207 -19.05 -73.74 -3.41
CA VAL A 207 -19.15 -74.79 -4.44
C VAL A 207 -20.56 -75.36 -4.47
N LYS A 208 -21.14 -75.69 -3.31
CA LYS A 208 -22.50 -76.22 -3.20
C LYS A 208 -23.56 -75.24 -3.72
N GLN A 209 -23.34 -73.95 -3.51
CA GLN A 209 -24.24 -72.89 -4.00
C GLN A 209 -24.01 -72.53 -5.48
N GLY A 210 -23.04 -73.15 -6.16
CA GLY A 210 -22.72 -72.87 -7.57
C GLY A 210 -22.10 -71.50 -7.81
N LEU A 211 -21.54 -70.88 -6.76
CA LEU A 211 -20.91 -69.56 -6.83
C LEU A 211 -19.48 -69.62 -7.38
N ILE A 212 -18.85 -70.80 -7.36
CA ILE A 212 -17.53 -71.07 -7.94
C ILE A 212 -17.74 -71.78 -9.28
N LYS A 213 -17.45 -71.08 -10.39
CA LYS A 213 -17.65 -71.56 -11.76
C LYS A 213 -16.42 -72.13 -12.40
#